data_AF-A0A496NHQ1-F1
#
_entry.id   AF-A0A496NHQ1-F1
#
_cell.length_a   1.000
_cell.length_b   1.000
_cell.length_c   1.000
_cell.angle_alpha   90.00
_cell.angle_beta   90.00
_cell.angle_gamma   90.00
#
_symmetry.space_group_name_H-M   'P 1'
#
loop_
_entity.id
_entity.type
_entity.pdbx_description
1 polymer ?
#
loop_
_entity_poly.entity_id
_entity_poly.type
_entity_poly.pdbx_seq_one_letter_code
_entity_poly.pdbx_strand_id
1 'polypeptide(L)' 'MQKWVLASNNQGKLTEFQNLFDKANLPVYIVPQGQLGIDDAVENGLSFIENAIIKARHASKISGLPAIADDSGLCV' A
#
# COMPACT_ATOMS: atom_id res chain seq x y z
N MET A 1 12.84 10.10 9.37
CA MET A 1 11.94 9.80 8.23
C MET A 1 11.09 8.61 8.64
N GLN A 2 9.76 8.72 8.56
CA GLN A 2 8.87 7.62 8.98
C GLN A 2 8.79 6.56 7.86
N LYS A 3 8.89 5.28 8.22
CA LYS A 3 8.83 4.18 7.25
C LYS A 3 7.41 3.65 7.16
N TRP A 4 6.82 3.68 5.97
CA TRP A 4 5.47 3.18 5.71
C TRP A 4 5.53 2.04 4.70
N VAL A 5 4.68 1.03 4.86
CA VAL A 5 4.57 -0.08 3.91
C VAL A 5 3.51 0.24 2.85
N LEU A 6 3.85 0.08 1.58
CA LEU A 6 2.89 0.03 0.49
C LEU A 6 2.40 -1.41 0.33
N ALA A 7 1.11 -1.63 0.54
CA ALA A 7 0.47 -2.93 0.45
C ALA A 7 0.22 -3.35 -1.01
N SER A 8 1.28 -3.33 -1.82
CA SER A 8 1.28 -3.66 -3.24
C SER A 8 2.70 -3.93 -3.69
N ASN A 9 2.86 -4.89 -4.62
CA ASN A 9 4.13 -5.19 -5.28
C ASN A 9 4.27 -4.53 -6.67
N ASN A 10 3.28 -3.72 -7.07
CA ASN A 10 3.30 -2.98 -8.33
C ASN A 10 4.33 -1.83 -8.30
N GLN A 11 5.35 -1.92 -9.15
CA GLN A 11 6.43 -0.92 -9.24
C GLN A 11 5.96 0.46 -9.73
N GLY A 12 4.94 0.50 -10.59
CA GLY A 12 4.32 1.76 -11.02
C GLY A 12 3.70 2.49 -9.84
N LYS A 13 2.90 1.80 -9.02
CA LYS A 13 2.31 2.37 -7.80
C LYS A 13 3.39 2.86 -6.83
N LEU A 14 4.47 2.08 -6.64
CA LEU A 14 5.58 2.50 -5.77
C LEU A 14 6.16 3.84 -6.23
N THR A 15 6.40 3.99 -7.53
CA THR A 15 6.96 5.20 -8.13
C THR A 15 5.99 6.38 -8.01
N GLU A 16 4.70 6.16 -8.27
CA GLU A 16 3.66 7.17 -8.13
C GLU A 16 3.54 7.69 -6.70
N PHE A 17 3.51 6.79 -5.71
CA PHE A 17 3.41 7.18 -4.31
C PHE A 17 4.68 7.86 -3.80
N GLN A 18 5.88 7.39 -4.16
CA GLN A 18 7.12 8.09 -3.80
C GLN A 18 7.10 9.54 -4.34
N ASN A 19 6.78 9.71 -5.62
CA ASN A 19 6.66 11.03 -6.24
C ASN A 19 5.59 11.92 -5.57
N LEU A 20 4.45 11.35 -5.18
CA LEU A 20 3.37 12.10 -4.53
C LEU A 20 3.80 12.64 -3.16
N PHE A 21 4.44 11.81 -2.35
CA PHE A 21 4.90 12.19 -1.01
C PHE A 21 6.07 13.18 -1.08
N ASP A 22 7.00 13.00 -2.03
CA ASP A 22 8.09 13.94 -2.28
C ASP A 22 7.56 15.31 -2.70
N LYS A 23 6.61 15.36 -3.65
CA LYS A 23 5.96 16.62 -4.06
C LYS A 23 5.20 17.31 -2.93
N ALA A 24 4.65 16.53 -1.99
CA ALA A 24 3.97 17.05 -0.81
C ALA A 24 4.94 17.43 0.33
N ASN A 25 6.26 17.26 0.16
CA ASN A 25 7.27 17.44 1.19
C ASN A 25 7.00 16.63 2.48
N LEU A 26 6.42 15.43 2.34
CA LEU A 26 6.13 14.55 3.46
C LEU A 26 7.37 13.70 3.79
N PRO A 27 7.84 13.66 5.05
CA PRO A 27 9.06 12.93 5.43
C PRO A 27 8.80 11.41 5.61
N VAL A 28 8.25 10.77 4.59
CA VAL A 28 7.84 9.36 4.58
C VAL A 28 8.67 8.58 3.56
N TYR A 29 9.22 7.46 4.00
CA TYR A 29 9.89 6.49 3.14
C TYR A 29 8.98 5.29 2.90
N ILE A 30 8.61 5.06 1.65
CA ILE A 30 7.69 3.99 1.25
C ILE A 30 8.47 2.74 0.83
N VAL A 31 8.18 1.63 1.49
CA VAL A 31 8.71 0.30 1.15
C VAL A 31 7.59 -0.60 0.60
N PRO A 32 7.75 -1.29 -0.54
CA PRO A 32 6.75 -2.23 -1.02
C PRO A 32 6.73 -3.50 -0.14
N GLN A 33 5.55 -4.09 0.05
CA GLN A 33 5.35 -5.24 0.95
C GLN A 33 6.24 -6.46 0.62
N GLY A 34 6.51 -6.72 -0.67
CA GLY A 34 7.37 -7.82 -1.11
C GLY A 34 8.83 -7.68 -0.69
N GLN A 35 9.35 -6.47 -0.50
CA GLN A 35 10.69 -6.28 0.08
C GLN A 35 10.76 -6.66 1.56
N LEU A 36 9.62 -6.75 2.24
CA LEU A 36 9.50 -7.20 3.62
C LEU A 36 9.14 -8.70 3.70
N GLY A 37 9.07 -9.40 2.57
CA GLY A 37 8.63 -10.80 2.52
C GLY A 37 7.16 -10.99 2.91
N ILE A 38 6.32 -9.97 2.68
CA ILE A 38 4.88 -10.01 2.98
C ILE A 38 4.13 -10.38 1.71
N ASP A 39 3.36 -11.46 1.78
CA ASP A 39 2.51 -11.93 0.70
C ASP A 39 1.30 -11.01 0.47
N ASP A 40 0.64 -11.17 -0.67
CA ASP A 40 -0.56 -10.40 -0.99
C ASP A 40 -1.74 -10.82 -0.07
N ALA A 41 -2.54 -9.84 0.33
CA ALA A 41 -3.74 -10.09 1.12
C ALA A 41 -4.83 -10.77 0.28
N VAL A 42 -5.67 -11.58 0.91
CA VAL A 42 -6.89 -12.10 0.27
C VAL A 42 -7.92 -10.98 0.16
N GLU A 43 -8.21 -10.55 -1.06
CA GLU A 43 -9.19 -9.51 -1.36
C GLU A 43 -10.61 -10.11 -1.46
N ASN A 44 -11.32 -10.15 -0.34
CA ASN A 44 -12.69 -10.69 -0.24
C ASN A 44 -13.75 -9.61 0.06
N GLY A 45 -13.40 -8.34 -0.11
CA GLY A 45 -14.35 -7.23 -0.05
C GLY A 45 -15.25 -7.21 -1.28
N LEU A 46 -16.41 -6.56 -1.15
CA LEU A 46 -17.37 -6.37 -2.23
C LEU A 46 -17.25 -4.98 -2.88
N SER A 47 -16.29 -4.17 -2.42
CA SER A 47 -16.04 -2.82 -2.89
C SER A 47 -14.55 -2.49 -2.84
N PHE A 48 -14.14 -1.51 -3.65
CA PHE A 48 -12.74 -1.05 -3.68
C PHE A 48 -12.25 -0.58 -2.31
N ILE A 49 -13.10 0.15 -1.58
CA ILE A 49 -12.75 0.63 -0.24
C ILE A 49 -12.48 -0.52 0.73
N GLU A 50 -13.27 -1.59 0.69
CA GLU A 50 -13.07 -2.76 1.55
C GLU A 50 -11.75 -3.46 1.23
N ASN A 51 -11.46 -3.70 -0.05
CA ASN A 51 -10.21 -4.33 -0.49
C ASN A 51 -8.97 -3.49 -0.18
N ALA A 52 -9.04 -2.16 -0.37
CA ALA A 52 -7.96 -1.26 0.02
C ALA A 52 -7.69 -1.35 1.54
N ILE A 53 -8.75 -1.36 2.36
CA ILE A 53 -8.64 -1.51 3.82
C ILE A 53 -8.06 -2.88 4.19
N ILE A 54 -8.50 -3.96 3.54
CA ILE A 54 -8.00 -5.33 3.77
C ILE A 54 -6.50 -5.41 3.50
N LYS A 55 -6.06 -4.91 2.34
CA LYS A 55 -4.64 -4.84 1.97
C LYS A 55 -3.81 -4.06 2.98
N ALA A 56 -4.22 -2.83 3.31
CA ALA A 56 -3.49 -1.99 4.26
C ALA A 56 -3.39 -2.66 5.63
N ARG A 57 -4.49 -3.23 6.14
CA ARG A 57 -4.52 -3.89 7.45
C ARG A 57 -3.61 -5.12 7.48
N HIS A 58 -3.60 -5.93 6.41
CA HIS A 58 -2.73 -7.09 6.29
C HIS A 58 -1.25 -6.70 6.35
N ALA A 59 -0.83 -5.79 5.48
CA ALA A 59 0.56 -5.33 5.43
C ALA A 59 0.99 -4.65 6.74
N SER A 60 0.13 -3.83 7.33
CA SER A 60 0.42 -3.16 8.61
C SER A 60 0.59 -4.18 9.75
N LYS A 61 -0.31 -5.16 9.83
CA LYS A 61 -0.28 -6.18 10.90
C LYS A 61 1.01 -7.01 10.87
N ILE A 62 1.51 -7.38 9.68
CA ILE A 62 2.70 -8.21 9.55
C ILE A 62 3.98 -7.39 9.66
N SER A 63 4.02 -6.20 9.06
CA SER A 63 5.21 -5.34 9.09
C SER A 63 5.42 -4.61 10.42
N GLY A 64 4.36 -4.39 11.20
CA GLY A 64 4.36 -3.49 12.36
C GLY A 64 4.47 -2.00 11.99
N LEU A 65 4.36 -1.66 10.70
CA LEU A 65 4.46 -0.29 10.18
C LEU A 65 3.07 0.28 9.85
N PRO A 66 2.91 1.61 9.81
CA PRO A 66 1.80 2.23 9.09
C PRO A 66 1.77 1.74 7.64
N ALA A 67 0.59 1.48 7.10
CA ALA A 67 0.41 0.97 5.75
C ALA A 67 -0.48 1.87 4.90
N ILE A 68 -0.14 1.96 3.61
CA ILE A 68 -0.98 2.54 2.57
C ILE A 68 -1.33 1.47 1.55
N ALA A 69 -2.55 1.50 1.04
CA ALA A 69 -3.02 0.60 0.01
C ALA A 69 -3.92 1.35 -0.96
N ASP A 70 -4.07 0.79 -2.16
CA ASP A 70 -4.99 1.26 -3.18
C ASP A 70 -5.74 0.04 -3.75
N ASP A 71 -7.02 0.23 -4.05
CA ASP A 71 -7.80 -0.71 -4.85
C ASP A 71 -8.58 0.05 -5.92
N SER A 72 -8.52 -0.45 -7.15
CA SER A 72 -9.02 0.24 -8.33
C SER A 72 -9.48 -0.77 -9.37
N GLY A 73 -10.41 -0.36 -10.23
CA GLY A 73 -10.97 -1.20 -11.29
C GLY A 73 -11.88 -0.40 -12.20
N LEU A 74 -12.43 -1.07 -13.23
CA LEU A 74 -13.39 -0.49 -14.15
C LEU A 74 -14.82 -0.88 -13.72
N CYS A 75 -15.72 0.10 -13.64
CA CYS A 75 -17.16 -0.13 -13.47
C CYS A 75 -17.87 0.25 -14.77
N VAL A 76 -18.73 -0.63 -15.28
CA VAL A 76 -19.48 -0.46 -16.54
C VAL A 76 -20.97 -0.39 -16.25
#